data_AF-A0A929DT12-F1
#
_entry.id   AF-A0A929DT12-F1
#
_cell.length_a   1.000
_cell.length_b   1.000
_cell.length_c   1.000
_cell.angle_alpha   90.00
_cell.angle_beta   90.00
_cell.angle_gamma   90.00
#
_symmetry.space_group_name_H-M   'P 1'
#
loop_
_entity.id
_entity.type
_entity.pdbx_description
1 polymer ?
#
loop_
_entity_poly.entity_id
_entity_poly.type
_entity_poly.pdbx_seq_one_letter_code
_entity_poly.pdbx_strand_id
1 'polypeptide(L)'
;MACRMLVGMGKLPVPRLLDGFKLMAQNKNERHEHCDRPHHVHGDGWGIVTGRSGKLKCYKNAIPCWRDPRFADFYGADLDFIMLHARKASPGIAVKHEFTHPF
;
A
#
# COMPACT_ATOMS: atom_id res chain seq x y z
N MET A 1 -13.48 -9.78 -0.57
CA MET A 1 -12.05 -10.07 -0.29
C MET A 1 -11.28 -9.49 -1.44
N ALA A 2 -10.74 -8.30 -1.27
CA ALA A 2 -10.07 -7.60 -2.34
C ALA A 2 -8.84 -6.91 -1.78
N CYS A 3 -7.78 -6.85 -2.56
CA CYS A 3 -6.68 -5.95 -2.28
C CYS A 3 -7.09 -4.51 -2.61
N ARG A 4 -6.23 -3.56 -2.27
CA ARG A 4 -6.44 -2.15 -2.61
C ARG A 4 -5.20 -1.60 -3.25
N MET A 5 -5.40 -0.91 -4.37
CA MET A 5 -4.34 -0.31 -5.14
C MET A 5 -4.59 1.19 -5.24
N LEU A 6 -3.53 1.98 -5.15
CA LEU A 6 -3.52 3.40 -5.44
C LEU A 6 -2.42 3.66 -6.46
N VAL A 7 -2.72 4.45 -7.49
CA VAL A 7 -1.73 4.89 -8.47
C VAL A 7 -1.83 6.40 -8.61
N GLY A 8 -0.68 7.08 -8.62
CA GLY A 8 -0.59 8.52 -8.82
C GLY A 8 0.55 8.84 -9.79
N MET A 9 0.35 9.88 -10.61
CA MET A 9 1.34 10.42 -11.54
C MET A 9 1.28 11.95 -11.55
N GLY A 10 2.42 12.61 -11.76
CA GLY A 10 2.54 14.07 -11.82
C GLY A 10 3.05 14.67 -10.51
N LYS A 11 2.51 15.81 -10.07
CA LYS A 11 2.89 16.44 -8.80
C LYS A 11 2.16 15.75 -7.64
N LEU A 12 2.89 14.95 -6.86
CA LEU A 12 2.30 14.08 -5.85
C LEU A 12 2.42 14.63 -4.43
N PRO A 13 1.31 14.74 -3.66
CA PRO A 13 1.37 15.01 -2.23
C PRO A 13 1.66 13.72 -1.44
N VAL A 14 2.89 13.21 -1.56
CA VAL A 14 3.28 11.86 -1.08
C VAL A 14 2.87 11.57 0.38
N PRO A 15 3.12 12.45 1.38
CA PRO A 15 2.68 12.21 2.75
C PRO A 15 1.18 11.91 2.88
N ARG A 16 0.35 12.70 2.20
CA ARG A 16 -1.11 12.56 2.24
C ARG A 16 -1.57 11.25 1.58
N LEU A 17 -0.91 10.85 0.50
CA LEU A 17 -1.18 9.57 -0.17
C LEU A 17 -0.83 8.38 0.74
N LEU A 18 0.30 8.43 1.43
CA LEU A 18 0.73 7.38 2.36
C LEU A 18 -0.19 7.29 3.58
N ASP A 19 -0.59 8.42 4.16
CA ASP A 19 -1.55 8.44 5.29
C ASP A 19 -2.91 7.87 4.88
N GLY A 20 -3.44 8.32 3.73
CA GLY A 20 -4.70 7.83 3.19
C GLY A 20 -4.65 6.33 2.89
N PHE A 21 -3.55 5.86 2.29
CA PHE A 21 -3.32 4.45 2.02
C PHE A 21 -3.22 3.62 3.31
N LYS A 22 -2.51 4.11 4.33
CA LYS A 22 -2.39 3.44 5.64
C LYS A 22 -3.75 3.33 6.34
N LEU A 23 -4.53 4.41 6.36
CA LEU A 23 -5.89 4.40 6.94
C LEU A 23 -6.80 3.42 6.21
N MET A 24 -6.76 3.42 4.87
CA MET A 24 -7.50 2.47 4.05
C MET A 24 -7.08 1.02 4.34
N ALA A 25 -5.78 0.74 4.44
CA ALA A 25 -5.27 -0.61 4.66
C ALA A 25 -5.66 -1.13 6.06
N GLN A 26 -5.79 -0.22 7.04
CA GLN A 26 -6.28 -0.52 8.40
C GLN A 26 -7.81 -0.57 8.51
N ASN A 27 -8.54 -0.34 7.40
CA ASN A 27 -9.98 -0.14 7.39
C ASN A 27 -10.48 0.94 8.39
N LYS A 28 -9.67 1.99 8.57
CA LYS A 28 -9.97 3.17 9.41
C LYS A 28 -10.41 4.37 8.58
N ASN A 29 -10.77 4.15 7.33
CA ASN A 29 -11.32 5.16 6.44
C ASN A 29 -12.84 5.03 6.43
N GLU A 30 -13.55 6.04 6.94
CA GLU A 30 -15.01 6.08 7.04
C GLU A 30 -15.71 5.94 5.68
N ARG A 31 -15.02 6.26 4.58
CA ARG A 31 -15.52 6.16 3.21
C ARG A 31 -15.17 4.84 2.51
N HIS A 32 -14.52 3.90 3.20
CA HIS A 32 -14.22 2.59 2.63
C HIS A 32 -15.49 1.75 2.52
N GLU A 33 -15.66 1.03 1.41
CA GLU A 33 -16.82 0.17 1.13
C GLU A 33 -17.12 -0.90 2.20
N HIS A 34 -16.18 -1.14 3.11
CA HIS A 34 -16.30 -2.11 4.20
C HIS A 34 -16.02 -1.50 5.57
N CYS A 35 -16.21 -0.19 5.76
CA CYS A 35 -15.98 0.49 7.04
C CYS A 35 -16.76 -0.14 8.22
N ASP A 36 -17.95 -0.69 7.97
CA ASP A 36 -18.75 -1.42 8.96
C ASP A 36 -18.18 -2.78 9.39
N ARG A 37 -17.10 -3.25 8.72
CA ARG A 37 -16.46 -4.54 8.98
C ARG A 37 -15.07 -4.31 9.58
N PRO A 38 -14.92 -4.10 10.90
CA PRO A 38 -13.66 -3.68 11.51
C PRO A 38 -12.48 -4.65 11.26
N HIS A 39 -12.77 -5.93 11.01
CA HIS A 39 -11.77 -6.95 10.69
C HIS A 39 -11.38 -7.00 9.19
N HIS A 40 -11.93 -6.12 8.35
CA HIS A 40 -11.59 -6.03 6.93
C HIS A 40 -10.28 -5.29 6.66
N VAL A 41 -9.25 -5.60 7.44
CA VAL A 41 -7.90 -5.04 7.25
C VAL A 41 -7.20 -5.73 6.07
N HIS A 42 -6.31 -4.98 5.41
CA HIS A 42 -5.41 -5.45 4.36
C HIS A 42 -4.04 -5.73 4.98
N GLY A 43 -4.00 -6.79 5.79
CA GLY A 43 -2.91 -7.10 6.70
C GLY A 43 -1.78 -7.97 6.12
N ASP A 44 -1.96 -8.52 4.92
CA ASP A 44 -1.21 -9.70 4.44
C ASP A 44 -0.06 -9.33 3.49
N GLY A 45 0.43 -8.09 3.59
CA GLY A 45 1.51 -7.55 2.77
C GLY A 45 1.23 -6.16 2.22
N TRP A 46 2.29 -5.49 1.79
CA TRP A 46 2.20 -4.23 1.05
C TRP A 46 3.33 -4.11 0.04
N GLY A 47 3.13 -3.27 -0.96
CA GLY A 47 4.18 -2.91 -1.89
C GLY A 47 4.01 -1.50 -2.43
N ILE A 48 5.12 -0.96 -2.90
CA ILE A 48 5.24 0.36 -3.50
C ILE A 48 6.15 0.30 -4.71
N VAL A 49 5.72 0.90 -5.82
CA VAL A 49 6.63 1.38 -6.87
C VAL A 49 6.70 2.88 -6.75
N THR A 50 7.91 3.42 -6.72
CA THR A 50 8.16 4.86 -6.79
C THR A 50 8.85 5.20 -8.09
N GLY A 51 8.55 6.37 -8.64
CA GLY A 51 9.17 6.85 -9.87
C GLY A 51 9.58 8.31 -9.79
N ARG A 52 10.71 8.61 -10.44
CA ARG A 52 11.14 9.98 -10.74
C ARG A 52 11.87 10.01 -12.07
N SER A 53 11.45 10.88 -12.97
CA SER A 53 12.05 11.08 -14.29
C SER A 53 12.21 9.76 -15.06
N GLY A 54 11.17 8.92 -15.03
CA GLY A 54 11.13 7.62 -15.72
C GLY A 54 11.92 6.49 -15.04
N LYS A 55 12.65 6.75 -13.94
CA LYS A 55 13.34 5.71 -13.18
C LYS A 55 12.43 5.14 -12.10
N LEU A 56 12.16 3.84 -12.15
CA LEU A 56 11.30 3.15 -11.20
C LEU A 56 12.10 2.37 -10.15
N LYS A 57 11.60 2.33 -8.92
CA LYS A 57 12.10 1.49 -7.83
C LYS A 57 10.92 0.76 -7.20
N CYS A 58 11.08 -0.53 -6.91
CA CYS A 58 10.06 -1.35 -6.27
C CYS A 58 10.53 -1.79 -4.89
N TYR A 59 9.62 -1.73 -3.91
CA TYR A 59 9.76 -2.36 -2.62
C TYR A 59 8.46 -3.07 -2.25
N LYS A 60 8.54 -4.25 -1.66
CA LYS A 60 7.38 -4.99 -1.17
C LYS A 60 7.73 -5.93 -0.04
N ASN A 61 6.74 -6.23 0.80
CA ASN A 61 6.92 -7.12 1.94
C ASN A 61 5.63 -7.88 2.29
N ALA A 62 5.76 -9.00 3.00
CA ALA A 62 4.65 -9.85 3.44
C ALA A 62 4.09 -9.47 4.83
N ILE A 63 4.47 -8.31 5.34
CA ILE A 63 3.91 -7.69 6.55
C ILE A 63 3.04 -6.49 6.15
N PRO A 64 2.11 -6.00 6.98
CA PRO A 64 1.32 -4.82 6.62
C PRO A 64 2.15 -3.54 6.67
N CYS A 65 1.76 -2.54 5.87
CA CYS A 65 2.50 -1.27 5.76
C CYS A 65 2.69 -0.54 7.10
N TRP A 66 1.71 -0.61 8.01
CA TRP A 66 1.80 0.04 9.32
C TRP A 66 2.71 -0.69 10.33
N ARG A 67 3.23 -1.87 9.98
CA ARG A 67 4.22 -2.60 10.79
C ARG A 67 5.61 -2.63 10.14
N ASP A 68 5.74 -2.15 8.91
CA ASP A 68 7.01 -2.11 8.20
C ASP A 68 7.71 -0.77 8.43
N PRO A 69 8.88 -0.72 9.11
CA PRO A 69 9.61 0.53 9.33
C PRO A 69 9.96 1.25 8.01
N ARG A 70 10.19 0.49 6.93
CA ARG A 70 10.51 1.07 5.61
C ARG A 70 9.37 1.88 5.02
N PHE A 71 8.13 1.73 5.51
CA PHE A 71 7.03 2.59 5.07
C PHE A 71 7.29 4.07 5.36
N ALA A 72 7.96 4.38 6.47
CA ALA A 72 8.29 5.75 6.87
C ALA A 72 9.31 6.42 5.91
N ASP A 73 10.20 5.63 5.29
CA ASP A 73 11.25 6.12 4.38
C ASP A 73 10.68 6.85 3.16
N PHE A 74 9.41 6.60 2.81
CA PHE A 74 8.78 7.17 1.63
C PHE A 74 8.11 8.54 1.85
N TYR A 75 7.93 8.99 3.10
CA TYR A 75 7.21 10.25 3.39
C TYR A 75 7.93 11.49 2.84
N GLY A 76 9.27 11.48 2.78
CA GLY A 76 10.08 12.57 2.25
C GLY A 76 10.44 12.45 0.77
N ALA A 77 9.89 11.46 0.06
CA ALA A 77 10.31 11.16 -1.31
C ALA A 77 9.75 12.20 -2.32
N ASP A 78 10.63 12.78 -3.13
CA ASP A 78 10.25 13.61 -4.28
C ASP A 78 10.03 12.72 -5.52
N LEU A 79 8.76 12.49 -5.85
CA LEU A 79 8.31 11.50 -6.84
C LEU A 79 7.37 12.13 -7.86
N ASP A 80 7.45 11.67 -9.10
CA ASP A 80 6.45 11.96 -10.14
C ASP A 80 5.53 10.78 -10.45
N PHE A 81 5.81 9.62 -9.85
CA PHE A 81 4.99 8.41 -9.95
C PHE A 81 5.01 7.64 -8.64
N ILE A 82 3.85 7.10 -8.27
CA ILE A 82 3.70 6.17 -7.15
C ILE A 82 2.62 5.14 -7.47
N MET A 83 2.88 3.88 -7.14
CA MET A 83 1.89 2.81 -7.09
C MET A 83 1.99 2.16 -5.72
N LEU A 84 0.89 2.06 -5.00
CA LEU A 84 0.79 1.42 -3.69
C LEU A 84 -0.18 0.26 -3.78
N HIS A 85 0.11 -0.82 -3.07
CA HIS A 85 -0.75 -1.98 -2.99
C HIS A 85 -0.81 -2.51 -1.55
N ALA A 86 -2.02 -2.66 -0.99
CA ALA A 86 -2.27 -3.32 0.29
C ALA A 86 -2.93 -4.68 0.05
N ARG A 87 -2.29 -5.74 0.54
CA ARG A 87 -2.70 -7.12 0.29
C ARG A 87 -3.68 -7.63 1.35
N LYS A 88 -4.75 -8.28 0.88
CA LYS A 88 -5.61 -9.14 1.67
C LYS A 88 -5.66 -10.50 0.99
N ALA A 89 -4.98 -11.49 1.56
CA ALA A 89 -4.86 -12.82 0.96
C ALA A 89 -6.21 -13.52 0.94
N SER A 90 -6.48 -14.31 -0.10
CA SER A 90 -7.61 -15.23 -0.11
C SER A 90 -7.37 -16.34 0.94
N PRO A 91 -8.43 -16.90 1.55
CA PRO A 91 -8.33 -18.00 2.50
C PRO A 91 -7.52 -19.16 1.93
N GLY A 92 -6.62 -19.73 2.73
CA GLY A 92 -5.75 -20.83 2.32
C GLY A 92 -4.53 -20.43 1.47
N ILE A 93 -4.41 -19.17 1.06
CA ILE A 93 -3.22 -18.69 0.34
C ILE A 93 -2.15 -18.23 1.32
N ALA A 94 -0.91 -18.68 1.09
CA ALA A 94 0.22 -18.30 1.92
C ALA A 94 0.51 -16.79 1.88
N VAL A 95 0.99 -16.25 3.00
CA VAL A 95 1.46 -14.87 3.11
C VAL A 95 2.98 -14.86 2.90
N LYS A 96 3.40 -14.54 1.67
CA LYS A 96 4.81 -14.57 1.25
C LYS A 96 5.16 -13.39 0.37
N HIS A 97 6.43 -13.01 0.36
CA HIS A 97 6.96 -11.89 -0.42
C HIS A 97 6.66 -12.04 -1.91
N GLU A 98 6.81 -13.25 -2.46
CA GLU A 98 6.59 -13.53 -3.89
C GLU A 98 5.13 -13.35 -4.30
N PHE A 99 4.17 -13.37 -3.37
CA PHE A 99 2.74 -13.19 -3.64
C PHE A 99 2.24 -11.78 -3.33
N THR A 100 3.14 -10.88 -2.94
CA THR A 100 2.82 -9.48 -2.72
C THR A 100 3.02 -8.72 -4.03
N HIS A 101 2.02 -7.91 -4.39
CA HIS A 101 2.11 -6.95 -5.48
C HIS A 101 2.77 -5.66 -4.98
N PRO A 102 3.40 -4.86 -5.86
CA PRO A 102 3.50 -5.03 -7.32
C PRO A 102 4.43 -6.17 -7.79
N PHE A 103 4.18 -6.70 -8.98
CA PHE A 103 5.05 -7.68 -9.66
C PHE A 103 6.06 -6.98 -10.55
#